data_AF-A0A370EL79-F1
#
_entry.id   AF-A0A370EL79-F1
#
_cell.length_a   1.000
_cell.length_b   1.000
_cell.length_c   1.000
_cell.angle_alpha   90.00
_cell.angle_beta   90.00
_cell.angle_gamma   90.00
#
_symmetry.space_group_name_H-M   'P 1'
#
loop_
_entity.id
_entity.type
_entity.pdbx_description
1 polymer ?
#
loop_
_entity_poly.entity_id
_entity_poly.type
_entity_poly.pdbx_seq_one_letter_code
_entity_poly.pdbx_strand_id
1 'polypeptide(L)' 'MEAIRQFIKVNGRNINITLPDDFNADEVEVIILPKNEETYLTDEMKAILDSRVNEPSENYISSKESIEKLKNKYGI' A
#
# COMPACT_ATOMS: atom_id res chain seq x y z
N MET A 1 0.11 18.82 0.46
CA MET A 1 -1.17 18.11 0.60
C MET A 1 -0.91 16.65 0.26
N GLU A 2 -1.27 15.72 1.15
CA GLU A 2 -1.12 14.28 0.87
C GLU A 2 -2.24 13.81 -0.06
N ALA A 3 -1.93 12.89 -0.98
CA ALA A 3 -2.92 12.34 -1.89
C ALA A 3 -3.99 11.56 -1.10
N ILE A 4 -5.27 11.89 -1.29
CA ILE A 4 -6.38 11.18 -0.65
C ILE A 4 -6.68 9.91 -1.46
N ARG A 5 -6.43 8.73 -0.89
CA ARG A 5 -6.86 7.43 -1.45
C ARG A 5 -8.01 6.85 -0.62
N GLN A 6 -9.19 6.75 -1.22
CA GLN A 6 -10.38 6.16 -0.58
C GLN A 6 -10.93 4.99 -1.41
N PHE A 7 -11.42 3.95 -0.74
CA PHE A 7 -12.17 2.85 -1.36
C PHE A 7 -13.66 3.10 -1.14
N ILE A 8 -14.36 3.47 -2.21
CA ILE A 8 -15.77 3.87 -2.15
C ILE A 8 -16.66 2.77 -2.72
N LYS A 9 -17.74 2.43 -2.03
CA LYS A 9 -18.73 1.47 -2.53
C LYS A 9 -19.60 2.13 -3.60
N VAL A 10 -19.77 1.46 -4.72
CA VAL A 10 -20.64 1.92 -5.81
C VAL A 10 -22.11 1.65 -5.44
N ASN A 11 -22.98 2.66 -5.59
CA ASN A 11 -24.43 2.52 -5.44
C ASN A 11 -25.12 2.69 -6.80
N GLY A 12 -25.42 1.56 -7.46
CA GLY A 12 -25.89 1.55 -8.84
C GLY A 12 -24.80 2.03 -9.80
N ARG A 13 -24.95 3.25 -10.34
CA ARG A 13 -23.95 3.91 -11.19
C ARG A 13 -23.40 5.21 -10.57
N ASN A 14 -23.58 5.39 -9.26
CA ASN A 14 -23.19 6.59 -8.56
C ASN A 14 -22.13 6.30 -7.49
N ILE A 15 -21.24 7.27 -7.29
CA ILE A 15 -20.30 7.35 -6.15
C ILE A 15 -20.49 8.71 -5.48
N ASN A 16 -20.32 8.77 -4.16
CA ASN A 16 -20.37 10.03 -3.40
C ASN A 16 -19.00 10.25 -2.74
N ILE A 17 -18.39 11.41 -3.02
CA ILE A 17 -17.08 11.81 -2.50
C ILE A 17 -17.28 13.09 -1.70
N THR A 18 -16.91 13.06 -0.41
CA THR A 18 -16.91 14.25 0.44
C THR A 18 -15.45 14.62 0.72
N LEU A 19 -15.08 15.85 0.34
CA LEU A 19 -13.75 16.38 0.60
C LEU A 19 -13.64 16.80 2.07
N PRO A 20 -12.45 16.71 2.69
CA PRO A 20 -12.20 17.24 4.03
C PRO A 20 -12.47 18.75 4.13
N ASP A 21 -12.84 19.23 5.32
CA ASP A 21 -13.13 20.65 5.57
C ASP A 21 -11.94 21.58 5.31
N ASP A 22 -10.72 21.06 5.36
CA ASP A 22 -9.47 21.77 5.11
C ASP A 22 -8.96 21.65 3.65
N PHE A 23 -9.75 21.03 2.76
CA PHE A 23 -9.41 20.96 1.34
C PHE A 23 -9.56 22.32 0.66
N ASN A 24 -8.45 22.88 0.16
CA ASN A 24 -8.37 24.26 -0.31
C ASN A 24 -7.88 24.43 -1.77
N ALA A 25 -7.91 23.36 -2.58
CA ALA A 25 -7.57 23.43 -3.99
C ALA A 25 -8.82 23.69 -4.86
N ASP A 26 -8.63 24.35 -6.00
CA ASP A 26 -9.72 24.73 -6.91
C ASP A 26 -10.20 23.56 -7.78
N GLU A 27 -9.36 22.52 -7.97
CA GLU A 27 -9.65 21.38 -8.86
C GLU A 27 -9.16 20.04 -8.26
N VAL A 28 -9.81 18.95 -8.68
CA VAL A 28 -9.43 17.56 -8.34
C VAL A 28 -9.44 16.69 -9.58
N GLU A 29 -8.44 15.82 -9.72
CA GLU A 29 -8.42 14.74 -10.71
C GLU A 29 -8.90 13.44 -10.05
N VAL A 30 -9.83 12.72 -10.70
CA VAL A 30 -10.41 11.47 -10.18
C VAL A 30 -10.20 10.34 -11.20
N ILE A 31 -9.53 9.26 -10.77
CA ILE A 31 -9.36 8.03 -11.56
C ILE A 31 -10.28 6.96 -10.98
N ILE A 32 -11.25 6.49 -11.79
CA ILE A 32 -12.19 5.42 -11.40
C ILE A 32 -11.74 4.11 -12.03
N LEU A 33 -11.34 3.16 -11.19
CA LEU A 33 -11.03 1.79 -11.59
C LEU A 33 -12.04 0.85 -10.95
N PRO A 34 -12.57 -0.15 -11.66
CA PRO A 34 -13.35 -1.21 -11.02
C PRO A 34 -12.47 -1.86 -9.95
N LYS A 35 -13.04 -2.03 -8.75
CA LYS A 35 -12.38 -2.86 -7.75
C LYS A 35 -12.41 -4.29 -8.27
N ASN A 36 -11.31 -4.72 -8.88
CA ASN A 36 -11.02 -6.13 -8.96
C ASN A 36 -10.77 -6.55 -7.50
N GLU A 37 -11.82 -7.04 -6.84
CA GLU A 37 -11.59 -7.90 -5.69
C GLU A 37 -10.67 -9.01 -6.19
N GLU A 38 -9.73 -9.43 -5.36
CA GLU A 38 -8.76 -10.49 -5.66
C GLU A 38 -7.45 -9.99 -6.28
N THR A 39 -6.67 -9.25 -5.48
CA THR A 39 -5.23 -9.55 -5.43
C THR A 39 -5.07 -10.91 -4.77
N TYR A 40 -5.45 -11.97 -5.47
CA TYR A 40 -5.07 -13.31 -5.06
C TYR A 40 -3.60 -13.47 -5.34
N LEU A 41 -2.88 -13.90 -4.30
CA LEU A 41 -1.56 -14.46 -4.50
C LEU A 41 -1.72 -15.63 -5.46
N THR A 42 -0.99 -15.59 -6.57
CA THR A 42 -0.84 -16.77 -7.42
C THR A 42 -0.21 -17.88 -6.60
N ASP A 43 -0.34 -19.14 -7.03
CA ASP A 43 0.28 -20.25 -6.29
C ASP A 43 1.81 -20.15 -6.27
N GLU A 44 2.40 -19.52 -7.29
CA GLU A 44 3.82 -19.16 -7.29
C GLU A 44 4.16 -18.14 -6.19
N MET A 45 3.35 -17.09 -6.04
CA MET A 45 3.54 -16.11 -4.97
C MET A 45 3.40 -16.74 -3.58
N LYS A 46 2.46 -17.67 -3.40
CA LYS A 46 2.31 -18.43 -2.15
C LYS A 46 3.53 -19.31 -1.88
N ALA A 47 4.02 -20.04 -2.88
CA ALA A 47 5.20 -20.88 -2.76
C ALA A 47 6.46 -20.08 -2.36
N ILE A 48 6.62 -18.85 -2.87
CA ILE A 48 7.71 -17.96 -2.46
C ILE A 48 7.57 -17.54 -0.99
N LEU A 49 6.36 -17.23 -0.53
CA LEU A 49 6.12 -16.89 0.87
C LEU A 49 6.40 -18.08 1.79
N ASP A 50 5.95 -19.29 1.40
CA ASP A 50 6.22 -20.51 2.16
C ASP A 50 7.72 -20.80 2.23
N SER A 51 8.46 -20.61 1.13
CA SER A 51 9.93 -20.72 1.14
C SER A 51 10.54 -19.77 2.16
N ARG A 52 10.17 -18.48 2.12
CA ARG A 52 10.74 -17.45 3.00
C ARG A 52 10.45 -17.67 4.48
N VAL A 53 9.25 -18.16 4.82
CA VAL A 53 8.89 -18.49 6.21
C VAL A 53 9.78 -19.58 6.78
N ASN A 54 10.24 -20.51 5.93
CA ASN A 54 11.09 -21.63 6.33
C ASN A 54 12.59 -21.31 6.27
N GLU A 55 12.99 -20.11 5.84
CA GLU A 55 14.39 -19.74 5.81
C GLU A 55 14.94 -19.50 7.23
N PRO A 56 16.21 -19.85 7.51
CA PRO A 56 16.83 -19.61 8.81
C PRO A 56 16.80 -18.13 9.17
N SER A 57 16.27 -17.81 10.34
CA SER A 57 16.20 -16.43 10.85
C SER A 57 17.59 -15.78 10.99
N GLU A 58 18.65 -16.58 11.11
CA GLU A 58 20.05 -16.13 11.14
C GLU A 58 20.48 -15.38 9.88
N ASN A 59 19.81 -15.62 8.74
CA ASN A 59 20.09 -14.92 7.48
C ASN A 59 19.46 -13.52 7.42
N TYR A 60 18.63 -13.16 8.39
CA TYR A 60 17.85 -11.94 8.39
C TYR A 60 18.22 -11.05 9.58
N ILE A 61 18.42 -9.76 9.28
CA ILE A 61 18.53 -8.74 10.32
C ILE A 61 17.14 -8.26 10.73
N SER A 62 17.03 -7.75 11.96
CA SER A 62 15.79 -7.14 12.42
C SER A 62 15.46 -5.88 11.61
N SER A 63 14.17 -5.52 11.58
CA SER A 63 13.73 -4.27 10.96
C SER A 63 14.43 -3.06 11.56
N LYS A 64 14.72 -3.08 12.87
CA LYS A 64 15.44 -2.02 13.57
C LYS A 64 16.87 -1.87 13.05
N GLU A 65 17.61 -2.97 12.93
CA GLU A 65 18.98 -2.96 12.40
C GLU A 65 19.02 -2.55 10.93
N SER A 66 18.02 -2.97 10.14
CA SER A 66 17.90 -2.56 8.74
C SER A 66 17.74 -1.04 8.62
N ILE A 67 16.85 -0.44 9.41
CA ILE A 67 16.65 1.01 9.47
C ILE A 67 17.95 1.70 9.90
N GLU A 68 18.62 1.21 10.93
CA GLU A 68 19.86 1.81 11.42
C GLU A 68 20.99 1.79 10.35
N LYS A 69 21.13 0.68 9.62
CA LYS A 69 22.07 0.61 8.48
C LYS A 69 21.74 1.61 7.39
N LEU A 70 20.45 1.79 7.07
CA LEU A 70 20.01 2.76 6.06
C LEU A 70 20.28 4.21 6.50
N LYS A 71 19.98 4.54 7.77
CA LYS A 71 20.29 5.85 8.35
C LYS A 71 21.79 6.16 8.29
N ASN A 72 22.62 5.20 8.69
CA ASN A 72 24.08 5.35 8.65
C ASN A 72 24.62 5.50 7.22
N LYS A 73 24.05 4.80 6.25
CA LYS A 73 24.51 4.84 4.86
C LYS A 73 24.09 6.11 4.11
N TYR A 74 22.90 6.63 4.39
CA TYR A 74 22.28 7.72 3.62
C TYR A 74 22.09 9.02 4.41
N GLY A 75 22.40 9.04 5.70
CA GLY A 75 22.29 10.24 6.55
C GLY A 75 20.87 10.69 6.85
N ILE A 76 19.91 9.74 6.85
CA ILE A 76 18.48 9.96 7.14
C ILE A 76 18.14 9.77 8.62
#